data_AF-A0A9E0Q6H8-F1
#
_entry.id   AF-A0A9E0Q6H8-F1
#
_cell.length_a   1.000
_cell.length_b   1.000
_cell.length_c   1.000
_cell.angle_alpha   90.00
_cell.angle_beta   90.00
_cell.angle_gamma   90.00
#
_symmetry.space_group_name_H-M   'P 1'
#
loop_
_entity.id
_entity.type
_entity.pdbx_description
1 polymer ?
#
loop_
_entity_poly.entity_id
_entity_poly.type
_entity_poly.pdbx_seq_one_letter_code
_entity_poly.pdbx_strand_id
1 'polypeptide(L)' 'LPSMRCVGYRQAWEALDTGAPPVQWRDRSIIATRQLAKRQLTWLRSMPARHVIACDDAQVFEQVLATGMGLAGQKP' A
#
# COMPACT_ATOMS: atom_id res chain seq x y z
N LEU A 1 22.31 1.15 1.34
CA LEU A 1 21.37 0.19 1.96
C LEU A 1 19.94 0.42 1.43
N PRO A 2 19.30 -0.55 0.76
CA PRO A 2 17.94 -0.42 0.23
C PRO A 2 16.86 -0.21 1.31
N SER A 3 17.01 -0.83 2.48
CA SER A 3 16.09 -0.69 3.63
C SER A 3 15.95 0.76 4.11
N MET A 4 17.04 1.52 4.12
CA MET A 4 17.06 2.94 4.49
C MET A 4 16.30 3.85 3.51
N ARG A 5 15.97 3.35 2.31
CA ARG A 5 15.25 4.09 1.28
C ARG A 5 13.74 3.86 1.32
N CYS A 6 13.27 2.96 2.19
CA CYS A 6 11.85 2.72 2.39
C CYS A 6 11.14 4.01 2.85
N VAL A 7 9.87 4.13 2.47
CA VAL A 7 8.99 5.20 2.94
C VAL A 7 8.89 5.13 4.47
N GLY A 8 8.92 6.28 5.14
CA GLY A 8 8.96 6.39 6.60
C GLY A 8 10.39 6.34 7.16
N TYR A 9 11.17 5.32 6.79
CA TYR A 9 12.55 5.15 7.28
C TYR A 9 13.48 6.29 6.85
N ARG A 10 13.41 6.71 5.58
CA ARG A 10 14.21 7.85 5.10
C ARG A 10 13.85 9.15 5.86
N GLN A 11 12.55 9.39 6.05
CA GLN A 11 12.05 10.59 6.73
C GLN A 11 12.44 10.61 8.21
N ALA A 12 12.34 9.47 8.89
CA ALA A 12 12.80 9.33 10.27
C ALA A 12 14.32 9.53 10.39
N TRP A 13 15.10 8.96 9.46
CA TRP A 13 16.55 9.14 9.44
C TRP A 13 16.96 10.60 9.24
N GLU A 14 16.39 11.29 8.24
CA GLU A 14 16.62 12.72 8.00
C GLU A 14 16.23 13.59 9.21
N ALA A 15 15.14 13.23 9.91
CA ALA A 15 14.69 13.95 11.10
C ALA A 15 15.67 13.79 12.26
N LEU A 16 16.22 12.59 12.45
CA LEU A 16 17.26 12.33 13.46
C LEU A 16 18.54 13.09 13.15
N ASP A 17 18.94 13.15 11.87
CA ASP A 17 20.15 13.84 11.41
C ASP A 17 20.05 15.37 11.57
N THR A 18 18.85 15.93 11.36
CA THR A 18 18.60 17.39 11.41
C THR A 18 18.04 17.88 12.76
N GLY A 19 17.75 16.98 13.70
CA GLY A 19 17.07 17.30 14.96
C GLY A 19 15.63 17.80 14.78
N ALA A 20 14.99 17.49 13.65
CA ALA A 20 13.66 18.00 13.33
C ALA A 20 12.57 17.43 14.27
N PRO A 21 11.57 18.24 14.65
CA PRO A 21 10.55 17.81 15.60
C PRO A 21 9.65 16.71 15.01
N PRO A 22 9.10 15.80 15.83
CA PRO A 22 8.36 14.64 15.35
C PRO A 22 7.17 14.92 14.43
N VAL A 23 6.52 16.06 14.63
CA VAL A 23 5.37 16.50 13.84
C VAL A 23 5.72 16.74 12.37
N GLN A 24 6.90 17.29 12.06
CA GLN A 24 7.26 17.68 10.69
C GLN A 24 7.60 16.46 9.82
N TRP A 25 8.23 15.42 10.38
CA TRP A 25 8.54 14.22 9.60
C TRP A 25 7.35 13.27 9.44
N ARG A 26 6.36 13.33 10.36
CA ARG A 26 5.09 12.60 10.23
C ARG A 26 4.36 12.98 8.94
N ASP A 27 4.20 14.28 8.68
CA ASP A 27 3.49 14.76 7.48
C ASP A 27 4.22 14.37 6.19
N ARG A 28 5.55 14.51 6.17
CA ARG A 28 6.39 14.05 5.04
C ARG A 28 6.25 12.55 4.80
N SER A 29 6.13 11.76 5.87
CA SER A 29 5.93 10.31 5.79
C SER A 29 4.54 9.96 5.24
N ILE A 30 3.49 10.65 5.69
CA ILE A 30 2.13 10.48 5.16
C ILE A 30 2.09 10.78 3.65
N ILE A 31 2.69 11.89 3.22
CA ILE A 31 2.76 12.26 1.80
C ILE A 31 3.50 11.18 0.98
N ALA A 32 4.65 10.73 1.47
CA ALA A 32 5.43 9.68 0.80
C ALA A 32 4.65 8.35 0.69
N THR A 33 3.91 7.95 1.72
CA THR A 33 3.06 6.75 1.69
C THR A 33 1.91 6.90 0.70
N ARG A 34 1.26 8.07 0.64
CA ARG A 34 0.20 8.34 -0.36
C ARG A 34 0.73 8.27 -1.79
N GLN A 35 1.94 8.80 -2.04
CA GLN A 35 2.58 8.72 -3.36
C GLN A 35 2.93 7.27 -3.73
N LEU A 36 3.43 6.47 -2.78
CA LEU A 36 3.67 5.05 -2.98
C LEU A 36 2.38 4.32 -3.34
N ALA A 37 1.32 4.49 -2.55
CA ALA A 37 0.01 3.87 -2.80
C ALA A 37 -0.57 4.30 -4.16
N LYS A 38 -0.50 5.59 -4.51
CA LYS A 38 -0.93 6.08 -5.83
C LYS A 38 -0.19 5.38 -6.96
N ARG A 39 1.14 5.23 -6.85
CA ARG A 39 1.94 4.50 -7.86
C ARG A 39 1.50 3.04 -7.94
N GLN A 40 1.40 2.33 -6.81
CA GLN A 40 0.93 0.93 -6.78
C GLN A 40 -0.43 0.79 -7.47
N LEU A 41 -1.39 1.68 -7.18
CA LEU A 41 -2.70 1.68 -7.82
C LEU A 41 -2.62 1.97 -9.33
N THR A 42 -1.76 2.88 -9.78
CA THR A 42 -1.53 3.12 -11.21
C THR A 42 -1.04 1.84 -11.90
N TRP A 43 -0.06 1.15 -11.32
CA TRP A 43 0.46 -0.12 -11.85
C TRP A 43 -0.61 -1.21 -11.88
N LEU A 44 -1.36 -1.38 -10.80
CA LEU A 44 -2.45 -2.37 -10.75
C LEU A 44 -3.53 -2.06 -11.79
N ARG A 45 -3.90 -0.79 -12.00
CA ARG A 45 -4.91 -0.39 -13.00
C ARG A 45 -4.50 -0.72 -14.44
N SER A 46 -3.19 -0.76 -14.72
CA SER A 46 -2.67 -1.20 -16.03
C SER A 46 -2.62 -2.72 -16.22
N MET A 47 -2.89 -3.51 -15.17
CA MET A 47 -2.94 -4.98 -15.29
C MET A 47 -4.34 -5.41 -15.78
N PRO A 48 -4.44 -6.06 -16.96
CA PRO A 48 -5.74 -6.41 -17.55
C PRO A 48 -6.44 -7.55 -16.80
N ALA A 49 -5.72 -8.55 -16.29
CA ALA A 49 -6.26 -9.67 -15.55
C ALA A 49 -6.23 -9.42 -14.04
N ARG A 50 -7.07 -8.51 -13.55
CA ARG A 50 -7.19 -8.22 -12.10
C ARG A 50 -8.64 -8.33 -11.63
N HIS A 51 -8.80 -8.68 -10.37
CA HIS A 51 -10.06 -8.59 -9.64
C HIS A 51 -9.90 -7.53 -8.55
N VAL A 52 -10.78 -6.54 -8.53
CA VAL A 52 -10.74 -5.46 -7.54
C VAL A 52 -11.72 -5.79 -6.43
N ILE A 53 -11.21 -5.86 -5.20
CA ILE A 53 -12.00 -6.13 -3.99
C ILE A 53 -11.76 -4.97 -3.03
N ALA A 54 -12.83 -4.39 -2.50
CA ALA A 54 -12.77 -3.32 -1.53
C ALA A 54 -12.30 -3.87 -0.18
N CYS A 55 -11.26 -3.28 0.41
CA CYS A 55 -10.67 -3.78 1.65
C CYS A 55 -11.45 -3.38 2.91
N ASP A 56 -12.35 -2.40 2.79
CA ASP A 56 -13.21 -1.86 3.83
C ASP A 56 -14.63 -2.45 3.81
N ASP A 57 -14.89 -3.40 2.90
CA ASP A 57 -16.15 -4.12 2.85
C ASP A 57 -16.22 -5.16 3.99
N ALA A 58 -17.37 -5.22 4.66
CA ALA A 58 -17.62 -6.17 5.73
C ALA A 58 -17.52 -7.64 5.28
N GLN A 59 -17.70 -7.91 3.98
CA GLN A 59 -17.68 -9.24 3.38
C GLN A 59 -16.40 -9.48 2.55
N VAL A 60 -15.34 -8.69 2.74
CA VAL A 60 -14.08 -8.80 1.97
C VAL A 60 -13.53 -10.23 1.94
N PHE A 61 -13.62 -10.97 3.04
CA PHE A 61 -13.14 -12.34 3.12
C PHE A 61 -13.89 -13.29 2.17
N GLU A 62 -15.23 -13.24 2.18
CA GLU A 62 -16.08 -14.04 1.31
C GLU A 62 -15.88 -13.67 -0.17
N GLN A 63 -15.74 -12.37 -0.46
CA GLN A 63 -15.46 -11.89 -1.81
C GLN A 63 -14.12 -12.43 -2.33
N VAL A 64 -13.08 -12.45 -1.49
CA VAL A 64 -11.77 -13.00 -1.85
C VAL A 64 -11.86 -14.50 -2.10
N LEU A 65 -12.55 -15.25 -1.24
CA LEU A 65 -12.72 -16.70 -1.41
C LEU A 65 -13.49 -17.04 -2.70
N ALA A 66 -14.65 -16.42 -2.91
CA ALA A 66 -15.46 -16.64 -4.11
C ALA A 66 -14.69 -16.31 -5.40
N THR A 67 -13.97 -15.19 -5.40
CA THR A 67 -13.13 -14.79 -6.54
C THR A 67 -11.99 -15.79 -6.78
N GLY A 68 -11.30 -16.22 -5.72
CA GLY A 68 -10.22 -17.20 -5.81
C GLY A 68 -10.68 -18.57 -6.29
N MET A 69 -11.79 -19.08 -5.76
CA MET A 69 -12.39 -20.35 -6.18
C MET A 69 -12.85 -20.30 -7.65
N GLY A 70 -13.49 -19.21 -8.06
CA GLY A 70 -13.88 -18.99 -9.45
C GLY A 70 -12.70 -19.00 -10.42
N LEU A 71 -11.56 -18.45 -10.02
CA LEU A 71 -10.31 -18.50 -10.81
C LEU A 71 -9.66 -19.89 -10.82
N ALA A 72 -9.80 -20.65 -9.73
CA ALA A 72 -9.29 -22.01 -9.62
C ALA A 72 -10.19 -23.06 -10.30
N GLY A 73 -11.33 -22.66 -10.88
CA GLY A 73 -12.29 -23.56 -11.50
C GLY A 73 -13.05 -24.44 -10.51
N GLN A 74 -13.01 -24.12 -9.22
CA GLN A 74 -13.76 -24.81 -8.17
C GLN A 74 -15.05 -24.02 -7.90
N LYS A 75 -16.20 -24.69 -7.94
CA LYS A 75 -17.49 -24.06 -7.63
C LYS A 75 -17.55 -23.81 -6.10
N PRO A 76 -18.06 -22.64 -5.65
CA PRO A 76 -18.18 -22.33 -4.22
C PRO A 76 -18.99 -23.37 -3.45
#